data_AF-A0A3S4K4T9-F1
#
_entry.id   AF-A0A3S4K4T9-F1
#
_cell.length_a   1.000
_cell.length_b   1.000
_cell.length_c   1.000
_cell.angle_alpha   90.00
_cell.angle_beta   90.00
_cell.angle_gamma   90.00
#
_symmetry.space_group_name_H-M   'P 1'
#
loop_
_entity.id
_entity.type
_entity.pdbx_description
1 polymer ?
#
loop_
_entity_poly.entity_id
_entity_poly.type
_entity_poly.pdbx_seq_one_letter_code
_entity_poly.pdbx_strand_id
1 'polypeptide(L)'
;MATAGMLLKLNSQMNREFYASNLYLHLSNWCSEQSLNGTATFLRAQAQSNVTQMMRMFNFMKSVGATPIVKAIDVPGEKLNSLEELFQKTMEEYEATFKHAGAVSR
;
A
#
# COMPACT_ATOMS: atom_id res chain seq x y z
N MET A 1 -3.88 -14.91 -23.05
CA MET A 1 -3.73 -15.41 -21.67
C MET A 1 -2.71 -14.53 -20.95
N ALA A 2 -2.94 -14.16 -19.69
CA ALA A 2 -1.92 -13.48 -18.89
C ALA A 2 -0.70 -14.40 -18.73
N THR A 3 0.51 -13.87 -18.94
CA THR A 3 1.73 -14.68 -18.81
C THR A 3 2.06 -14.91 -17.33
N ALA A 4 2.77 -15.98 -17.01
CA ALA A 4 3.25 -16.24 -15.65
C ALA A 4 4.04 -15.06 -15.08
N GLY A 5 4.85 -14.38 -15.91
CA GLY A 5 5.59 -13.18 -15.53
C GLY A 5 4.68 -12.01 -15.13
N MET A 6 3.59 -11.76 -15.87
CA MET A 6 2.63 -10.71 -15.53
C MET A 6 1.92 -10.99 -14.21
N LEU A 7 1.54 -12.25 -13.96
CA LEU A 7 0.87 -12.64 -12.71
C LEU A 7 1.78 -12.46 -11.49
N LEU A 8 3.08 -12.75 -11.61
CA LEU A 8 4.06 -12.50 -10.56
C LEU A 8 4.18 -11.00 -10.25
N LYS A 9 4.26 -10.15 -11.28
CA LYS A 9 4.29 -8.69 -11.11
C LYS A 9 3.03 -8.15 -10.46
N LEU A 10 1.85 -8.63 -10.88
CA LEU A 10 0.56 -8.26 -10.29
C LEU A 10 0.47 -8.70 -8.82
N ASN A 11 0.92 -9.91 -8.48
CA ASN A 11 0.92 -10.36 -7.11
C ASN A 11 1.89 -9.52 -6.24
N SER A 12 3.03 -9.11 -6.80
CA SER A 12 3.96 -8.18 -6.14
C SER A 12 3.32 -6.82 -5.91
N GLN A 13 2.67 -6.22 -6.93
CA GLN A 13 1.98 -4.95 -6.78
C GLN A 13 0.83 -5.04 -5.77
N MET A 14 0.04 -6.11 -5.81
CA MET A 14 -1.06 -6.33 -4.87
C MET A 14 -0.58 -6.29 -3.40
N ASN A 15 0.54 -6.96 -3.11
CA ASN A 15 1.13 -6.94 -1.77
C ASN A 15 1.73 -5.57 -1.42
N ARG A 16 2.25 -4.84 -2.41
CA ARG A 16 2.76 -3.48 -2.20
C ARG A 16 1.65 -2.51 -1.80
N GLU A 17 0.51 -2.55 -2.48
CA GLU A 17 -0.68 -1.76 -2.11
C GLU A 17 -1.15 -2.11 -0.69
N PHE A 18 -1.12 -3.40 -0.33
CA PHE A 18 -1.52 -3.84 1.00
C PHE A 18 -0.56 -3.36 2.10
N TYR A 19 0.76 -3.40 1.85
CA TYR A 19 1.77 -2.81 2.72
C TYR A 19 1.55 -1.30 2.90
N ALA A 20 1.39 -0.56 1.79
CA ALA A 20 1.17 0.89 1.81
C ALA A 20 -0.05 1.26 2.66
N SER A 21 -1.14 0.50 2.50
CA SER A 21 -2.34 0.68 3.32
C SER A 21 -2.06 0.56 4.82
N ASN A 22 -1.35 -0.48 5.23
CA ASN A 22 -1.04 -0.71 6.63
C ASN A 22 -0.12 0.39 7.17
N LEU A 23 0.90 0.80 6.42
CA LEU A 23 1.74 1.94 6.79
C LEU A 23 0.88 3.20 7.02
N TYR A 24 -0.01 3.56 6.10
CA TYR A 24 -0.88 4.72 6.26
C TYR A 24 -1.81 4.61 7.48
N LEU A 25 -2.26 3.42 7.87
CA LEU A 25 -3.00 3.21 9.12
C LEU A 25 -2.13 3.47 10.36
N HIS A 26 -0.88 3.02 10.37
CA HIS A 26 0.06 3.31 11.46
C HIS A 26 0.36 4.81 11.57
N LEU A 27 0.62 5.48 10.44
CA LEU A 27 0.83 6.92 10.40
C LEU A 27 -0.42 7.68 10.88
N SER A 28 -1.62 7.21 10.49
CA SER A 28 -2.88 7.79 10.95
C SER A 28 -3.08 7.65 12.46
N ASN A 29 -2.72 6.50 13.04
CA ASN A 29 -2.76 6.30 14.47
C ASN A 29 -1.86 7.30 15.19
N TRP A 30 -0.61 7.43 14.74
CA TRP A 30 0.33 8.41 15.28
C TRP A 30 -0.21 9.85 15.18
N CYS A 31 -0.77 10.25 14.03
CA CYS A 31 -1.40 11.57 13.89
C CYS A 31 -2.55 11.77 14.90
N SER A 32 -3.32 10.72 15.18
CA SER A 32 -4.42 10.79 16.16
C SER A 32 -3.89 11.02 17.58
N GLU A 33 -2.79 10.36 17.95
CA GLU A 33 -2.09 10.56 19.23
C GLU A 33 -1.53 11.99 19.37
N GLN A 34 -1.13 12.62 18.27
CA GLN A 34 -0.66 14.01 18.23
C GLN A 34 -1.81 15.03 18.06
N SER A 35 -3.09 14.62 18.15
CA SER A 35 -4.27 15.48 17.90
C SER A 35 -4.35 16.10 16.50
N LEU A 36 -3.64 15.54 15.51
CA LEU A 36 -3.66 15.93 14.10
C LEU A 36 -4.80 15.20 13.34
N ASN A 37 -6.04 15.41 13.79
CA ASN A 37 -7.20 14.61 13.36
C ASN A 37 -7.51 14.70 11.85
N GLY A 38 -7.27 15.86 11.22
CA GLY A 38 -7.45 16.03 9.78
C GLY A 38 -6.49 15.14 8.98
N THR A 39 -5.21 15.18 9.34
CA THR A 39 -4.17 14.33 8.73
C THR A 39 -4.44 12.85 8.97
N ALA A 40 -4.86 12.48 10.19
CA ALA A 40 -5.24 11.11 10.51
C ALA A 40 -6.38 10.60 9.61
N THR A 41 -7.41 11.44 9.36
CA THR A 41 -8.54 11.11 8.49
C THR A 41 -8.10 10.96 7.03
N PHE A 42 -7.26 11.88 6.54
CA PHE A 42 -6.68 11.81 5.20
C PHE A 42 -5.90 10.49 4.99
N LEU A 43 -5.04 10.12 5.94
CA LEU A 43 -4.26 8.89 5.86
C LEU A 43 -5.13 7.63 5.88
N ARG A 44 -6.22 7.59 6.66
CA ARG A 44 -7.19 6.47 6.63
C ARG A 44 -7.88 6.37 5.28
N ALA A 45 -8.27 7.49 4.69
CA ALA A 45 -8.87 7.50 3.36
C ALA A 45 -7.89 6.96 2.30
N GLN A 46 -6.61 7.35 2.39
CA GLN A 46 -5.56 6.83 1.53
C GLN A 46 -5.38 5.31 1.72
N ALA A 47 -5.30 4.84 2.97
CA ALA A 47 -5.21 3.41 3.28
C ALA A 47 -6.36 2.60 2.65
N GLN A 48 -7.58 3.11 2.71
CA GLN A 48 -8.76 2.49 2.10
C GLN A 48 -8.68 2.44 0.57
N SER A 49 -8.12 3.48 -0.06
CA SER A 49 -7.87 3.52 -1.50
C SER A 49 -6.89 2.42 -1.92
N ASN A 50 -5.78 2.27 -1.20
CA ASN A 50 -4.78 1.22 -1.46
C ASN A 50 -5.37 -0.20 -1.29
N VAL A 51 -6.22 -0.45 -0.29
CA VAL A 51 -6.96 -1.73 -0.16
C VAL A 51 -7.87 -1.96 -1.36
N THR A 52 -8.55 -0.92 -1.84
CA THR A 52 -9.42 -1.02 -3.02
C THR A 52 -8.61 -1.41 -4.26
N GLN A 53 -7.43 -0.82 -4.46
CA GLN A 53 -6.49 -1.17 -5.53
C GLN A 53 -5.98 -2.62 -5.40
N MET A 54 -5.56 -3.03 -4.20
CA MET A 54 -5.18 -4.42 -3.91
C MET A 54 -6.31 -5.40 -4.29
N MET A 55 -7.53 -5.13 -3.86
CA MET A 55 -8.69 -6.01 -4.13
C MET A 55 -9.03 -6.08 -5.62
N ARG A 56 -8.85 -4.99 -6.38
CA ARG A 56 -9.01 -5.03 -7.85
C ARG A 56 -8.02 -6.00 -8.50
N MET A 57 -6.76 -5.97 -8.08
CA MET A 57 -5.72 -6.89 -8.58
C MET A 57 -5.99 -8.33 -8.16
N PHE A 58 -6.41 -8.54 -6.91
CA PHE A 58 -6.82 -9.84 -6.40
C PHE A 58 -7.93 -10.45 -7.27
N ASN A 59 -9.01 -9.70 -7.49
CA ASN A 59 -10.16 -10.15 -8.28
C ASN A 59 -9.79 -10.41 -9.74
N PHE A 60 -8.95 -9.57 -10.34
CA PHE A 60 -8.45 -9.80 -11.70
C PHE A 60 -7.64 -11.09 -11.80
N MET A 61 -6.73 -11.36 -10.86
CA MET A 61 -5.96 -12.62 -10.84
C MET A 61 -6.91 -13.83 -10.72
N LYS A 62 -7.94 -13.74 -9.87
CA LYS A 62 -8.95 -14.78 -9.74
C LYS A 62 -9.73 -15.00 -11.04
N SER A 63 -10.11 -13.94 -11.77
CA SER A 63 -10.91 -14.07 -12.99
C SER A 63 -10.16 -14.73 -14.15
N VAL A 64 -8.82 -14.64 -14.17
CA VAL A 64 -7.97 -15.32 -15.15
C VAL A 64 -7.47 -16.70 -14.68
N GLY A 65 -8.03 -17.23 -13.59
CA GLY A 65 -7.71 -18.56 -13.06
C GLY A 65 -6.41 -18.64 -12.25
N ALA A 66 -5.79 -17.51 -11.91
CA ALA A 66 -4.59 -17.47 -11.08
C ALA A 66 -4.92 -17.52 -9.58
N THR A 67 -3.94 -17.92 -8.78
CA THR A 67 -4.03 -17.93 -7.31
C THR A 67 -3.25 -16.75 -6.74
N PRO A 68 -3.92 -15.64 -6.34
CA PRO A 68 -3.27 -14.55 -5.65
C PRO A 68 -2.76 -15.00 -4.27
N ILE A 69 -1.57 -14.53 -3.90
CA ILE A 69 -0.91 -14.84 -2.63
C ILE A 69 -0.75 -13.54 -1.85
N VAL A 70 -1.53 -13.38 -0.80
CA VAL A 70 -1.39 -12.28 0.17
C VAL A 70 -0.33 -12.68 1.19
N LYS A 71 0.71 -11.86 1.31
CA LYS A 71 1.83 -12.07 2.23
C LYS A 71 1.52 -11.44 3.58
N ALA A 72 2.15 -11.98 4.63
CA ALA A 72 2.20 -11.30 5.92
C ALA A 72 2.88 -9.93 5.74
N ILE A 73 2.37 -8.95 6.47
CA ILE A 73 2.94 -7.60 6.49
C ILE A 73 3.83 -7.49 7.71
N ASP A 74 5.07 -7.07 7.47
CA ASP A 74 5.96 -6.58 8.51
C ASP A 74 5.99 -5.07 8.40
N VAL A 75 5.12 -4.37 9.14
CA VAL A 75 5.19 -2.92 9.20
C VAL A 75 6.27 -2.56 10.22
N PRO A 76 7.28 -1.77 9.84
CA PRO A 76 8.27 -1.30 10.80
C PRO A 76 7.56 -0.53 11.93
N GLY A 77 7.73 -1.01 13.16
CA GLY A 77 7.32 -0.33 14.39
C GLY A 77 8.20 0.87 14.75
N GLU A 78 8.70 1.58 13.74
CA GLU A 78 9.57 2.72 13.94
C GLU A 78 8.81 3.86 14.61
N LYS A 79 9.41 4.41 15.68
CA LYS A 79 8.90 5.59 16.34
C LYS A 79 9.07 6.80 15.43
N LEU A 80 7.96 7.39 15.02
CA LEU A 80 7.93 8.71 14.39
C LEU A 80 8.19 9.80 15.41
N ASN A 81 9.09 10.72 15.07
CA ASN A 81 9.52 11.80 15.96
C ASN A 81 8.97 13.17 15.54
N SER A 82 8.54 13.33 14.29
CA SER A 82 8.01 14.60 13.79
C SER A 82 7.01 14.42 12.65
N LEU A 83 6.23 15.49 12.40
CA LEU A 83 5.30 15.56 11.27
C LEU A 83 6.04 15.59 9.91
N GLU A 84 7.23 16.17 9.87
CA GLU A 84 8.10 16.18 8.69
C GLU A 84 8.54 14.76 8.31
N GLU A 85 8.97 13.96 9.31
CA GLU A 85 9.35 12.56 9.11
C GLU A 85 8.16 11.75 8.58
N LEU A 86 6.95 12.03 9.09
CA LEU A 86 5.73 11.41 8.57
C LEU A 86 5.53 11.74 7.09
N PHE A 87 5.59 13.02 6.70
CA PHE A 87 5.38 13.39 5.30
C PHE A 87 6.46 12.81 4.38
N GLN A 88 7.72 12.82 4.82
CA GLN A 88 8.82 12.21 4.08
C GLN A 88 8.55 10.71 3.82
N LYS A 89 8.18 9.95 4.86
CA LYS A 89 7.79 8.54 4.72
C LYS A 89 6.58 8.35 3.80
N THR A 90 5.56 9.21 3.89
CA THR A 90 4.39 9.10 2.99
C THR A 90 4.75 9.32 1.51
N MET A 91 5.66 10.26 1.23
CA MET A 91 6.11 10.56 -0.13
C MET A 91 6.98 9.44 -0.69
N GLU A 92 7.93 8.94 0.09
CA GLU A 92 8.76 7.79 -0.30
C GLU A 92 7.91 6.56 -0.62
N GLU A 93 6.92 6.28 0.22
CA GLU A 93 6.00 5.15 0.02
C GLU A 93 5.17 5.32 -1.26
N TYR A 94 4.66 6.54 -1.50
CA TYR A 94 3.90 6.87 -2.70
C TYR A 94 4.75 6.68 -3.96
N GLU A 95 5.97 7.24 -3.99
CA GLU A 95 6.89 7.09 -5.11
C GLU A 95 7.24 5.63 -5.37
N ALA A 96 7.53 4.86 -4.34
CA ALA A 96 7.88 3.45 -4.49
C ALA A 96 6.71 2.61 -4.99
N THR A 97 5.48 2.89 -4.53
CA THR A 97 4.26 2.23 -5.04
C THR A 97 4.00 2.60 -6.51
N PHE A 98 4.19 3.87 -6.87
CA PHE A 98 4.04 4.35 -8.24
C PHE A 98 5.10 3.77 -9.19
N LYS A 99 6.38 3.78 -8.79
CA LYS A 99 7.49 3.18 -9.56
C LYS A 99 7.25 1.69 -9.78
N HIS A 100 6.80 0.97 -8.74
CA HIS A 100 6.49 -0.45 -8.85
C HIS A 100 5.30 -0.68 -9.82
N ALA A 101 4.26 0.16 -9.78
CA ALA A 101 3.15 0.08 -10.72
C ALA A 101 3.60 0.29 -12.18
N GLY A 102 4.47 1.27 -12.43
CA GLY A 102 5.06 1.54 -13.76
C GLY A 102 6.01 0.45 -14.26
N ALA A 103 6.52 -0.42 -13.37
CA ALA A 103 7.29 -1.60 -13.73
C ALA A 103 6.41 -2.82 -14.06
N VAL A 104 5.15 -2.84 -13.58
CA VAL A 104 4.14 -3.84 -13.92
C VAL A 104 3.56 -3.61 -15.32
N SER A 105 3.48 -2.36 -15.78
CA SER A 105 2.93 -1.99 -17.10
C SER A 105 3.88 -2.21 -18.28
N ARG A 106 5.16 -2.55 -18.04
CA ARG A 106 6.17 -2.87 -19.06
C ARG A 106 6.46 -4.36 -19.09
#